data_AF-A0A0F5VJ43-F1
#
_entry.id   AF-A0A0F5VJ43-F1
#
_cell.length_a   1.000
_cell.length_b   1.000
_cell.length_c   1.000
_cell.angle_alpha   90.00
_cell.angle_beta   90.00
_cell.angle_gamma   90.00
#
_symmetry.space_group_name_H-M   'P 1'
#
loop_
_entity.id
_entity.type
_entity.pdbx_description
1 polymer ?
#
loop_
_entity_poly.entity_id
_entity_poly.type
_entity_poly.pdbx_seq_one_letter_code
_entity_poly.pdbx_strand_id
1 'polypeptide(L)'
;MLRTPDGQVHTLDAKPGAMLGIPLDQQIEDHTVHLPPGSTLALYTDGLVERRAQGIDPGIARLADALAAFGPAELEDLDGSADRVLDPLLSDSERDDDVCLLLCHVAQNATVER
;
A
#
# COMPACT_ATOMS: atom_id res chain seq x y z
N MET A 1 0.50 1.13 3.41
CA MET A 1 1.45 2.16 2.96
C MET A 1 0.69 3.37 2.44
N LEU A 2 1.12 4.59 2.73
CA LEU A 2 0.46 5.83 2.35
C LEU A 2 1.35 6.62 1.39
N ARG A 3 0.83 6.92 0.20
CA ARG A 3 1.35 7.95 -0.71
C ARG A 3 0.59 9.25 -0.47
N THR A 4 1.30 10.32 -0.17
CA THR A 4 0.73 11.65 0.04
C THR A 4 0.60 12.42 -1.30
N PRO A 5 -0.13 13.54 -1.34
CA PRO A 5 -0.40 14.25 -2.59
C PRO A 5 0.85 14.79 -3.29
N ASP A 6 1.93 15.05 -2.55
CA ASP A 6 3.23 15.50 -3.07
C ASP A 6 4.10 14.35 -3.62
N GLY A 7 3.61 13.11 -3.56
CA GLY A 7 4.31 11.91 -4.03
C GLY A 7 5.17 11.23 -2.98
N GLN A 8 5.29 11.77 -1.76
CA GLN A 8 6.03 11.08 -0.70
C GLN A 8 5.27 9.83 -0.24
N VAL A 9 6.01 8.74 -0.04
CA VAL A 9 5.46 7.44 0.38
C VAL A 9 6.05 7.04 1.73
N HIS A 10 5.20 6.59 2.65
CA HIS A 10 5.64 6.07 3.94
C HIS A 10 4.78 4.89 4.42
N THR A 11 5.38 4.00 5.21
CA THR A 11 4.65 2.97 5.93
C THR A 11 3.85 3.59 7.07
N LEU A 12 2.69 3.02 7.35
CA LEU A 12 1.89 3.41 8.52
C LEU A 12 2.29 2.46 9.65
N ASP A 13 3.41 2.77 10.30
CA ASP A 13 3.99 1.91 11.32
C ASP A 13 3.15 1.98 12.60
N ALA A 14 2.59 0.85 12.95
CA ALA A 14 1.86 0.60 14.18
C ALA A 14 2.45 -0.66 14.82
N LYS A 15 2.38 -0.76 16.16
CA LYS A 15 2.77 -1.99 16.84
C LYS A 15 1.80 -3.09 16.38
N PRO A 16 2.28 -4.20 15.78
CA PRO A 16 1.39 -5.26 15.33
C PRO A 16 0.58 -5.83 16.51
N GLY A 17 -0.71 -6.04 16.29
CA GLY A 17 -1.56 -6.82 17.19
C GLY A 17 -1.28 -8.33 17.07
N ALA A 18 -1.85 -9.13 17.97
CA ALA A 18 -1.86 -10.59 17.78
C ALA A 18 -2.65 -10.97 16.53
N MET A 19 -2.27 -12.09 15.90
CA MET A 19 -3.07 -12.69 14.83
C MET A 19 -4.47 -13.03 15.33
N LEU A 20 -5.47 -12.76 14.50
CA LEU A 20 -6.86 -13.09 14.79
C LEU A 20 -7.02 -14.60 14.95
N GLY A 21 -7.85 -15.03 15.91
CA GLY A 21 -8.15 -16.44 16.17
C GLY A 21 -7.20 -17.14 17.14
N ILE A 22 -6.13 -16.48 17.60
CA ILE A 22 -5.33 -16.97 18.73
C ILE A 22 -6.04 -16.58 20.04
N PRO A 23 -6.25 -17.51 20.99
CA PRO A 23 -6.88 -17.22 22.29
C PRO A 23 -5.90 -16.49 23.22
N LEU A 24 -5.53 -15.26 22.86
CA LEU A 24 -4.76 -14.33 23.66
C LEU A 24 -5.67 -13.23 24.18
N ASP A 25 -5.56 -12.92 25.47
CA ASP A 25 -6.19 -11.74 26.05
C ASP A 25 -5.36 -10.51 25.65
N GLN A 26 -5.73 -9.87 24.54
CA GLN A 26 -5.04 -8.70 24.00
C GLN A 26 -6.05 -7.64 23.55
N GLN A 27 -5.77 -6.38 23.90
CA GLN A 27 -6.45 -5.24 23.30
C GLN A 27 -5.83 -4.94 21.93
N ILE A 28 -6.68 -4.89 20.90
CA ILE A 28 -6.29 -4.41 19.56
C ILE A 28 -6.49 -2.90 19.60
N GLU A 29 -5.40 -2.15 19.44
CA GLU A 29 -5.44 -0.69 19.40
C GLU A 29 -5.73 -0.22 17.98
N ASP A 30 -6.61 0.77 17.88
CA ASP A 30 -6.87 1.46 16.62
C ASP A 30 -5.83 2.57 16.39
N HIS A 31 -5.44 2.75 15.14
CA HIS A 31 -4.57 3.85 14.72
C HIS A 31 -5.31 4.76 13.73
N THR A 32 -5.12 6.08 13.86
CA THR A 32 -5.74 7.07 12.99
C THR A 32 -4.66 7.89 12.29
N VAL A 33 -4.80 8.07 10.98
CA VAL A 33 -3.96 8.93 10.15
C VAL A 33 -4.85 9.83 9.29
N HIS A 34 -4.42 11.09 9.08
CA HIS A 34 -5.11 11.98 8.16
C HIS A 34 -4.76 11.62 6.71
N LEU A 35 -5.79 11.45 5.86
CA LEU A 35 -5.65 11.26 4.41
C LEU A 35 -6.11 12.53 3.67
N PRO A 36 -5.22 13.49 3.37
CA PRO A 36 -5.60 14.67 2.60
C PRO A 36 -6.02 14.30 1.18
N PRO A 37 -6.84 15.13 0.50
CA PRO A 37 -7.19 14.93 -0.91
C PRO A 37 -5.95 14.77 -1.79
N GLY A 38 -5.97 13.82 -2.72
CA GLY A 38 -4.83 13.39 -3.54
C GLY A 38 -3.98 12.27 -2.92
N SER A 39 -4.30 11.80 -1.70
CA SER A 39 -3.58 10.69 -1.08
C SER A 39 -4.03 9.33 -1.63
N THR A 40 -3.12 8.37 -1.65
CA THR A 40 -3.41 6.97 -2.01
C THR A 40 -2.94 6.03 -0.91
N LEU A 41 -3.84 5.20 -0.41
CA LEU A 41 -3.56 4.14 0.54
C LEU A 41 -3.43 2.81 -0.21
N ALA A 42 -2.32 2.11 0.02
CA ALA A 42 -2.10 0.74 -0.43
C ALA A 42 -2.12 -0.21 0.77
N LEU A 43 -3.03 -1.17 0.76
CA LEU A 43 -3.07 -2.31 1.68
C LEU A 43 -2.68 -3.57 0.92
N TYR A 44 -1.87 -4.42 1.53
CA TYR A 44 -1.31 -5.59 0.86
C TYR A 44 -1.06 -6.74 1.82
N THR A 45 -1.04 -7.96 1.30
CA THR A 45 -0.54 -9.14 2.01
C THR A 45 0.98 -9.23 1.90
N ASP A 46 1.61 -9.91 2.85
CA ASP A 46 3.03 -10.25 2.82
C ASP A 46 3.42 -11.01 1.55
N GLY A 47 2.57 -11.87 0.99
CA GLY A 47 2.78 -12.48 -0.33
C GLY A 47 3.08 -11.50 -1.47
N LEU A 48 2.74 -10.20 -1.32
CA LEU A 48 3.14 -9.15 -2.25
C LEU A 48 4.62 -8.76 -2.17
N VAL A 49 5.15 -8.70 -0.94
CA VAL A 49 6.46 -8.08 -0.62
C VAL A 49 7.51 -9.09 -0.16
N GLU A 50 7.10 -10.21 0.44
CA GLU A 50 7.96 -11.25 0.94
C GLU A 50 8.50 -12.12 -0.19
N ARG A 51 9.80 -12.42 -0.10
CA ARG A 51 10.47 -13.39 -0.97
C ARG A 51 11.27 -14.36 -0.11
N ARG A 52 11.23 -15.64 -0.48
CA ARG A 52 11.86 -16.76 0.24
C ARG A 52 13.33 -16.53 0.63
N ALA A 53 14.08 -15.77 -0.17
CA ALA A 53 15.51 -15.52 0.03
C ALA A 53 15.87 -14.07 0.44
N GLN A 54 14.91 -13.15 0.51
CA GLN A 54 15.20 -11.71 0.65
C GLN A 54 14.40 -10.99 1.76
N GLY A 55 13.50 -11.69 2.45
CA GLY A 55 12.62 -11.08 3.46
C GLY A 55 11.67 -10.05 2.86
N ILE A 56 11.01 -9.25 3.71
CA ILE A 56 9.97 -8.29 3.29
C ILE A 56 10.52 -6.91 2.92
N ASP A 57 11.63 -6.47 3.53
CA ASP A 57 12.11 -5.08 3.40
C ASP A 57 12.39 -4.66 1.94
N PRO A 58 13.05 -5.48 1.10
CA PRO A 58 13.26 -5.12 -0.30
C PRO A 58 11.95 -5.04 -1.10
N GLY A 59 10.93 -5.83 -0.73
CA GLY A 59 9.61 -5.76 -1.33
C GLY A 59 8.86 -4.51 -0.95
N ILE A 60 8.93 -4.11 0.32
CA ILE A 60 8.36 -2.86 0.81
C ILE A 60 9.00 -1.67 0.10
N ALA A 61 10.33 -1.66 -0.08
CA ALA A 61 11.01 -0.60 -0.82
C ALA A 61 10.55 -0.51 -2.29
N ARG A 62 10.47 -1.64 -2.99
CA ARG A 62 9.96 -1.68 -4.38
C ARG A 62 8.51 -1.19 -4.49
N LEU A 63 7.66 -1.58 -3.53
CA LEU A 63 6.28 -1.10 -3.48
C LEU A 63 6.23 0.42 -3.29
N ALA A 64 7.06 0.96 -2.41
CA ALA A 64 7.15 2.39 -2.17
C ALA A 64 7.59 3.15 -3.43
N ASP A 65 8.62 2.65 -4.12
CA ASP A 65 9.12 3.25 -5.37
C ASP A 65 8.05 3.23 -6.47
N ALA A 66 7.32 2.13 -6.62
CA ALA A 66 6.24 2.00 -7.59
C ALA A 66 5.10 3.00 -7.32
N LEU A 67 4.71 3.18 -6.06
CA LEU A 67 3.69 4.15 -5.67
C LEU A 67 4.18 5.60 -5.87
N ALA A 68 5.43 5.89 -5.54
CA ALA A 68 6.01 7.23 -5.67
C ALA A 68 6.07 7.69 -7.15
N ALA A 69 6.19 6.74 -8.09
CA ALA A 69 6.29 7.02 -9.52
C ALA A 69 4.98 7.51 -10.16
N PHE A 70 3.81 7.28 -9.54
CA PHE A 70 2.54 7.73 -10.11
C PHE A 70 2.41 9.26 -10.06
N GLY A 71 1.92 9.86 -11.14
CA GLY A 71 1.35 11.19 -11.13
C GLY A 71 -0.14 11.19 -10.76
N PRO A 72 -0.77 12.38 -10.66
CA PRO A 72 -2.19 12.49 -10.33
C PRO A 72 -3.12 11.80 -11.34
N ALA A 73 -2.79 11.85 -12.63
CA ALA A 73 -3.63 11.28 -13.68
C ALA A 73 -3.64 9.75 -13.65
N GLU A 74 -2.52 9.10 -13.32
CA GLU A 74 -2.52 7.64 -13.15
C GLU A 74 -3.42 7.20 -11.99
N LEU A 75 -3.49 7.98 -10.91
CA LEU A 75 -4.28 7.65 -9.73
C LEU A 75 -5.80 7.81 -9.92
N GLU A 76 -6.25 8.35 -11.06
CA GLU A 76 -7.66 8.34 -11.48
C GLU A 76 -8.09 6.96 -12.04
N ASP A 77 -7.13 6.16 -12.52
CA ASP A 77 -7.34 4.77 -12.96
C ASP A 77 -6.63 3.81 -12.01
N LEU A 78 -7.36 3.40 -10.96
CA LEU A 78 -6.80 2.52 -9.93
C LEU A 78 -6.54 1.10 -10.40
N ASP A 79 -7.30 0.60 -11.38
CA ASP A 79 -7.08 -0.74 -11.92
C ASP A 79 -5.76 -0.77 -12.71
N GLY A 80 -5.57 0.19 -13.63
CA GLY A 80 -4.30 0.34 -14.36
C GLY A 80 -3.11 0.68 -13.46
N SER A 81 -3.34 1.43 -12.37
CA SER A 81 -2.33 1.68 -11.34
C SER A 81 -1.96 0.41 -10.57
N ALA A 82 -2.95 -0.41 -10.19
CA ALA A 82 -2.70 -1.67 -9.51
C ALA A 82 -1.86 -2.61 -10.39
N ASP A 83 -2.19 -2.73 -11.68
CA ASP A 83 -1.40 -3.53 -12.63
C ASP A 83 0.05 -3.02 -12.72
N ARG A 84 0.25 -1.70 -12.79
CA ARG A 84 1.60 -1.09 -12.80
C ARG A 84 2.40 -1.32 -11.53
N VAL A 85 1.75 -1.41 -10.38
CA VAL A 85 2.42 -1.81 -9.13
C VAL A 85 2.76 -3.30 -9.18
N LEU A 86 1.81 -4.13 -9.60
CA LEU A 86 1.95 -5.59 -9.55
C LEU A 86 3.02 -6.12 -10.52
N ASP A 87 3.12 -5.59 -11.74
CA ASP A 87 4.06 -6.08 -12.77
C ASP A 87 5.55 -6.14 -12.30
N PRO A 88 6.19 -5.05 -11.83
CA PRO A 88 7.55 -5.10 -11.32
C PRO A 88 7.67 -5.87 -9.99
N LEU A 89 6.57 -6.02 -9.25
CA LEU A 89 6.61 -6.76 -7.99
C LEU A 89 6.54 -8.27 -8.22
N LEU A 90 5.79 -8.73 -9.22
CA LEU A 90 5.54 -10.13 -9.55
C LEU A 90 6.56 -10.73 -10.52
N SER A 91 7.29 -9.92 -11.27
CA SER A 91 8.15 -10.37 -12.37
C SER A 91 9.36 -11.23 -11.99
N ASP A 92 9.73 -11.32 -10.70
CA ASP A 92 11.10 -11.69 -10.32
C ASP A 92 11.25 -12.69 -9.15
N SER A 93 10.28 -13.59 -8.92
CA SER A 93 10.45 -14.65 -7.89
C SER A 93 9.35 -15.73 -7.89
N GLU A 94 9.72 -16.97 -7.53
CA GLU A 94 8.76 -17.93 -6.97
C GLU A 94 8.20 -17.37 -5.65
N ARG A 95 6.87 -17.24 -5.58
CA ARG A 95 6.14 -16.78 -4.41
C ARG A 95 5.49 -17.97 -3.72
N ASP A 96 5.60 -18.01 -2.40
CA ASP A 96 5.09 -19.11 -1.59
C ASP A 96 3.71 -18.79 -0.95
N ASP A 97 3.21 -17.56 -1.09
CA ASP A 97 1.97 -17.10 -0.43
C ASP A 97 1.06 -16.26 -1.37
N ASP A 98 -0.22 -16.13 -0.97
CA ASP A 98 -1.27 -15.45 -1.71
C ASP A 98 -1.04 -13.93 -1.78
N VAL A 99 -1.31 -13.37 -2.96
CA VAL A 99 -1.09 -11.95 -3.26
C VAL A 99 -2.41 -11.20 -3.26
N CYS A 100 -2.50 -10.17 -2.44
CA CYS A 100 -3.58 -9.19 -2.48
C CYS A 100 -3.01 -7.77 -2.44
N LEU A 101 -3.56 -6.89 -3.27
CA LEU A 101 -3.32 -5.46 -3.26
C LEU A 101 -4.66 -4.75 -3.33
N LEU A 102 -4.89 -3.80 -2.43
CA LEU A 102 -6.03 -2.90 -2.43
C LEU A 102 -5.53 -1.45 -2.46
N LEU A 103 -5.90 -0.72 -3.51
CA LEU A 103 -5.66 0.71 -3.64
C LEU A 103 -6.92 1.50 -3.30
N CYS A 104 -6.78 2.55 -2.50
CA CYS A 104 -7.83 3.51 -2.22
C CYS A 104 -7.27 4.91 -2.41
N HIS A 105 -7.87 5.68 -3.32
CA HIS A 105 -7.44 7.06 -3.61
C HIS A 105 -8.49 8.06 -3.13
N VAL A 106 -8.03 9.08 -2.40
CA VAL A 106 -8.87 10.20 -2.00
C VAL A 106 -8.86 11.21 -3.13
N ALA A 107 -9.92 11.25 -3.92
CA ALA A 107 -10.03 12.18 -5.04
C ALA A 107 -9.82 13.64 -4.60
N GLN A 108 -9.16 14.44 -5.43
CA GLN A 108 -9.15 15.88 -5.24
C GLN A 108 -10.56 16.41 -5.54
N ASN A 109 -11.15 17.16 -4.61
CA ASN A 109 -12.39 17.87 -4.93
C ASN A 109 -12.08 18.86 -6.05
N ALA A 110 -12.79 18.77 -7.17
CA ALA A 110 -12.76 19.80 -8.19
C ALA A 110 -13.13 21.13 -7.49
N THR A 111 -12.24 22.11 -7.57
CA THR A 111 -12.57 23.46 -7.11
C THR A 111 -13.69 23.95 -8.04
N VAL A 112 -14.92 23.99 -7.55
CA VAL A 112 -16.01 24.66 -8.24
C VAL A 112 -15.69 26.16 -8.14
N GLU A 113 -15.10 26.73 -9.19
CA GLU A 113 -15.03 28.17 -9.34
C GLU A 113 -16.47 28.73 -9.32
N ARG A 114 -16.70 29.68 -8.41
CA ARG A 114 -17.95 30.45 -8.32
C ARG A 114 -17.88 31.70 -9.17
#